data_AF-A0A5J6I724-F1
#
_entry.id   AF-A0A5J6I724-F1
#
_cell.length_a   1.000
_cell.length_b   1.000
_cell.length_c   1.000
_cell.angle_alpha   90.00
_cell.angle_beta   90.00
_cell.angle_gamma   90.00
#
_symmetry.space_group_name_H-M   'P 1'
#
loop_
_entity.id
_entity.type
_entity.pdbx_description
1 polymer ?
#
loop_
_entity_poly.entity_id
_entity_poly.type
_entity_poly.pdbx_seq_one_letter_code
_entity_poly.pdbx_strand_id
1 'polypeptide(L)'
;MPASYAYLGPEGTFTEVALRTLPETATRELIPYVSVQSALDAVRTGEAEAAFVPIENSVEGGITTTLDELVAGAPLMIYREVLLSITFALLVRPGTKLSDIKTVSAHPAAQPQVRNWLKKHLPDAHWESAASNADAARLVQEGQYDAAFAGEFAAARYGLEALETGIHDAENAQTRFVLVGRPARPAAPTGADKTSVVLWQRDDHPGGLRDLLGEFATRGINLMLLQSRPTGAGIGNYCFCVDAEGHISDRRVAEALMGLKRICLQVRYLGSYPRADMQPGDVQPPRPGTSDDEFVSAADWVARCQDGRF
;
A
#
# COMPACT_ATOMS: atom_id res chain seq x y z
N MET A 1 -1.56 -8.64 26.29
CA MET A 1 -0.85 -7.37 25.99
C MET A 1 -1.90 -6.35 25.58
N PRO A 2 -1.72 -5.04 25.86
CA PRO A 2 -2.60 -4.02 25.31
C PRO A 2 -2.65 -4.11 23.78
N ALA A 3 -3.74 -3.69 23.18
CA ALA A 3 -3.88 -3.62 21.73
C ALA A 3 -2.81 -2.68 21.14
N SER A 4 -1.89 -3.23 20.35
CA SER A 4 -0.75 -2.48 19.78
C SER A 4 -0.72 -2.59 18.26
N TYR A 5 -0.38 -1.49 17.61
CA TYR A 5 -0.13 -1.41 16.17
C TYR A 5 1.35 -1.18 15.92
N ALA A 6 1.97 -2.13 15.23
CA ALA A 6 3.31 -1.98 14.67
C ALA A 6 3.25 -1.06 13.45
N TYR A 7 4.31 -0.30 13.18
CA TYR A 7 4.40 0.46 11.94
C TYR A 7 5.85 0.61 11.47
N LEU A 8 6.04 0.88 10.18
CA LEU A 8 7.37 1.20 9.64
C LEU A 8 7.82 2.56 10.20
N GLY A 9 8.73 2.51 11.16
CA GLY A 9 9.29 3.65 11.84
C GLY A 9 10.47 4.30 11.07
N PRO A 10 11.24 5.17 11.75
CA PRO A 10 11.06 5.61 13.14
C PRO A 10 9.85 6.55 13.30
N GLU A 11 9.67 7.08 14.50
CA GLU A 11 8.71 8.17 14.77
C GLU A 11 9.06 9.40 13.91
N GLY A 12 8.07 10.21 13.54
CA GLY A 12 8.23 11.36 12.65
C GLY A 12 8.22 10.99 11.16
N THR A 13 7.71 9.82 10.80
CA THR A 13 7.56 9.38 9.39
C THR A 13 6.17 9.64 8.83
N PHE A 14 6.05 9.68 7.51
CA PHE A 14 4.74 9.70 6.83
C PHE A 14 3.86 8.49 7.20
N THR A 15 4.48 7.33 7.46
CA THR A 15 3.77 6.14 7.97
C THR A 15 3.07 6.43 9.29
N GLU A 16 3.76 7.06 10.24
CA GLU A 16 3.17 7.42 11.53
C GLU A 16 2.03 8.44 11.37
N VAL A 17 2.22 9.44 10.51
CA VAL A 17 1.19 10.44 10.22
C VAL A 17 -0.06 9.80 9.65
N ALA A 18 0.09 8.94 8.63
CA ALA A 18 -1.03 8.20 8.03
C ALA A 18 -1.68 7.23 9.02
N LEU A 19 -0.90 6.58 9.90
CA LEU A 19 -1.45 5.71 10.92
C LEU A 19 -2.37 6.48 11.88
N ARG A 20 -1.93 7.66 12.33
CA ARG A 20 -2.67 8.50 13.28
C ARG A 20 -3.99 9.06 12.71
N THR A 21 -4.26 8.95 11.42
CA THR A 21 -5.57 9.32 10.85
C THR A 21 -6.65 8.27 11.09
N LEU A 22 -6.27 7.03 11.44
CA LEU A 22 -7.20 5.96 11.75
C LEU A 22 -7.83 6.17 13.14
N PRO A 23 -9.17 6.30 13.27
CA PRO A 23 -9.84 6.57 14.55
C PRO A 23 -9.49 5.56 15.65
N GLU A 24 -9.27 4.31 15.27
CA GLU A 24 -8.97 3.21 16.16
C GLU A 24 -7.58 3.30 16.82
N THR A 25 -6.70 4.19 16.37
CA THR A 25 -5.39 4.44 17.00
C THR A 25 -5.48 5.20 18.32
N ALA A 26 -6.60 5.89 18.58
CA ALA A 26 -6.80 6.63 19.83
C ALA A 26 -6.74 5.76 21.09
N THR A 27 -6.99 4.45 20.97
CA THR A 27 -6.99 3.50 22.10
C THR A 27 -5.87 2.46 22.02
N ARG A 28 -4.90 2.65 21.12
CA ARG A 28 -3.85 1.66 20.83
C ARG A 28 -2.46 2.23 21.04
N GLU A 29 -1.56 1.37 21.47
CA GLU A 29 -0.13 1.69 21.51
C GLU A 29 0.45 1.60 20.10
N LEU A 30 1.18 2.62 19.66
CA LEU A 30 1.82 2.65 18.34
C LEU A 30 3.31 2.39 18.50
N ILE A 31 3.80 1.28 17.94
CA ILE A 31 5.17 0.80 18.14
C ILE A 31 5.94 0.90 16.82
N PRO A 32 7.00 1.75 16.73
CA PRO A 32 7.83 1.83 15.53
C PRO A 32 8.71 0.59 15.40
N TYR A 33 8.81 0.07 14.18
CA TYR A 33 9.72 -1.00 13.80
C TYR A 33 10.69 -0.53 12.72
N VAL A 34 11.90 -1.08 12.72
CA VAL A 34 12.99 -0.66 11.83
C VAL A 34 12.79 -1.09 10.37
N SER A 35 11.90 -2.05 10.11
CA SER A 35 11.62 -2.55 8.76
C SER A 35 10.17 -3.04 8.62
N VAL A 36 9.70 -3.07 7.36
CA VAL A 36 8.39 -3.64 6.99
C VAL A 36 8.29 -5.10 7.43
N GLN A 37 9.34 -5.89 7.20
CA GLN A 37 9.41 -7.28 7.62
C GLN A 37 9.20 -7.41 9.12
N SER A 38 9.97 -6.67 9.94
CA SER A 38 9.85 -6.74 11.40
C SER A 38 8.47 -6.31 11.92
N ALA A 39 7.82 -5.33 11.28
CA ALA A 39 6.47 -4.91 11.65
C ALA A 39 5.43 -6.01 11.35
N LEU A 40 5.52 -6.64 10.17
CA LEU A 40 4.62 -7.72 9.76
C LEU A 40 4.87 -9.02 10.55
N ASP A 41 6.12 -9.30 10.90
CA ASP A 41 6.49 -10.44 11.74
C ASP A 41 5.94 -10.31 13.15
N ALA A 42 5.94 -9.11 13.73
CA ALA A 42 5.30 -8.85 15.04
C ALA A 42 3.80 -9.24 15.04
N VAL A 43 3.11 -9.06 13.91
CA VAL A 43 1.71 -9.50 13.75
C VAL A 43 1.60 -11.02 13.62
N ARG A 44 2.53 -11.65 12.89
CA ARG A 44 2.57 -13.10 12.72
C ARG A 44 2.84 -13.82 14.04
N THR A 45 3.75 -13.29 14.87
CA THR A 45 4.11 -13.85 16.18
C THR A 45 3.11 -13.48 17.29
N GLY A 46 2.23 -12.51 17.05
CA GLY A 46 1.25 -12.02 18.01
C GLY A 46 1.80 -11.02 19.02
N GLU A 47 2.98 -10.45 18.76
CA GLU A 47 3.54 -9.31 19.49
C GLU A 47 2.76 -8.01 19.22
N ALA A 48 2.16 -7.89 18.03
CA ALA A 48 1.27 -6.79 17.64
C ALA A 48 -0.08 -7.32 17.11
N GLU A 49 -1.15 -6.52 17.28
CA GLU A 49 -2.49 -6.85 16.74
C GLU A 49 -2.52 -6.68 15.23
N ALA A 50 -1.93 -5.59 14.74
CA ALA A 50 -1.83 -5.25 13.34
C ALA A 50 -0.54 -4.46 13.06
N ALA A 51 -0.18 -4.37 11.79
CA ALA A 51 0.94 -3.62 11.27
C ALA A 51 0.48 -2.64 10.21
N PHE A 52 1.01 -1.42 10.26
CA PHE A 52 0.71 -0.37 9.29
C PHE A 52 1.94 -0.07 8.45
N VAL A 53 1.85 -0.37 7.16
CA VAL A 53 3.01 -0.34 6.25
C VAL A 53 2.64 0.31 4.91
N PRO A 54 3.56 1.03 4.27
CA PRO A 54 3.32 1.58 2.95
C PRO A 54 3.34 0.45 1.91
N ILE A 55 2.42 0.45 0.94
CA ILE A 55 2.32 -0.60 -0.09
C ILE A 55 2.52 -0.06 -1.50
N GLU A 56 2.25 1.23 -1.74
CA GLU A 56 2.33 1.83 -3.07
C GLU A 56 2.60 3.33 -2.97
N ASN A 57 3.41 3.85 -3.87
CA ASN A 57 3.63 5.28 -4.07
C ASN A 57 3.25 5.66 -5.51
N SER A 58 2.52 6.75 -5.67
CA SER A 58 2.06 7.23 -6.99
C SER A 58 3.17 7.63 -7.97
N VAL A 59 4.38 7.91 -7.49
CA VAL A 59 5.56 8.29 -8.29
C VAL A 59 6.45 7.10 -8.58
N GLU A 60 6.66 6.22 -7.60
CA GLU A 60 7.60 5.08 -7.71
C GLU A 60 6.94 3.72 -7.94
N GLY A 61 5.62 3.63 -7.83
CA GLY A 61 4.84 2.41 -7.95
C GLY A 61 4.76 1.60 -6.65
N GLY A 62 4.47 0.29 -6.77
CA GLY A 62 4.31 -0.60 -5.63
C GLY A 62 5.61 -0.84 -4.86
N ILE A 63 5.52 -0.80 -3.54
CA ILE A 63 6.64 -0.97 -2.63
C ILE A 63 6.96 -2.44 -2.50
N THR A 64 8.04 -2.85 -3.18
CA THR A 64 8.39 -4.25 -3.39
C THR A 64 8.56 -5.02 -2.09
N THR A 65 9.18 -4.44 -1.08
CA THR A 65 9.40 -5.08 0.22
C THR A 65 8.07 -5.48 0.88
N THR A 66 7.07 -4.59 0.86
CA THR A 66 5.75 -4.87 1.42
C THR A 66 5.03 -5.95 0.63
N LEU A 67 5.10 -5.90 -0.69
CA LEU A 67 4.48 -6.91 -1.54
C LEU A 67 5.14 -8.29 -1.33
N ASP A 68 6.47 -8.35 -1.28
CA ASP A 68 7.21 -9.59 -1.05
C ASP A 68 6.88 -10.21 0.32
N GLU A 69 6.77 -9.38 1.36
CA GLU A 69 6.36 -9.84 2.68
C GLU A 69 4.91 -10.37 2.70
N LEU A 70 3.98 -9.76 1.96
CA LEU A 70 2.60 -10.27 1.85
C LEU A 70 2.51 -11.56 1.01
N VAL A 71 3.42 -11.72 0.04
CA VAL A 71 3.56 -12.90 -0.82
C VAL A 71 4.14 -14.09 -0.03
N ALA A 72 5.09 -13.84 0.87
CA ALA A 72 5.81 -14.86 1.62
C ALA A 72 5.23 -15.14 3.02
N GLY A 73 5.81 -16.11 3.72
CA GLY A 73 5.52 -16.36 5.14
C GLY A 73 4.09 -16.81 5.46
N ALA A 74 3.77 -16.75 6.76
CA ALA A 74 2.44 -17.03 7.27
C ALA A 74 1.42 -16.02 6.72
N PRO A 75 0.19 -16.46 6.38
CA PRO A 75 -0.81 -15.59 5.77
C PRO A 75 -1.12 -14.37 6.64
N LEU A 76 -1.30 -13.24 5.98
CA LEU A 76 -1.75 -11.98 6.54
C LEU A 76 -2.91 -11.44 5.68
N MET A 77 -3.72 -10.56 6.25
CA MET A 77 -4.86 -9.94 5.59
C MET A 77 -4.85 -8.43 5.81
N ILE A 78 -5.09 -7.67 4.75
CA ILE A 78 -5.31 -6.24 4.74
C ILE A 78 -6.75 -5.98 5.19
N TYR A 79 -6.90 -5.09 6.16
CA TYR A 79 -8.17 -4.69 6.76
C TYR A 79 -8.61 -3.28 6.36
N ARG A 80 -7.63 -2.41 6.07
CA ARG A 80 -7.84 -1.02 5.69
C ARG A 80 -6.71 -0.53 4.81
N GLU A 81 -7.00 0.51 4.04
CA GLU A 81 -5.99 1.34 3.42
C GLU A 81 -6.17 2.82 3.81
N VAL A 82 -5.08 3.58 3.69
CA VAL A 82 -5.07 5.04 3.84
C VAL A 82 -4.24 5.61 2.70
N LEU A 83 -4.74 6.69 2.07
CA LEU A 83 -3.99 7.50 1.13
C LEU A 83 -3.53 8.78 1.82
N LEU A 84 -2.23 9.04 1.81
CA LEU A 84 -1.65 10.27 2.33
C LEU A 84 -0.97 11.04 1.20
N SER A 85 -1.36 12.30 1.02
CA SER A 85 -0.64 13.23 0.16
C SER A 85 0.73 13.55 0.75
N ILE A 86 1.76 13.44 -0.08
CA ILE A 86 3.16 13.61 0.30
C ILE A 86 3.65 14.96 -0.15
N THR A 87 4.04 15.76 0.83
CA THR A 87 4.65 17.08 0.63
C THR A 87 5.87 17.16 1.51
N PHE A 88 7.00 17.56 0.95
CA PHE A 88 8.25 17.74 1.67
C PHE A 88 8.43 19.18 2.14
N ALA A 89 9.24 19.33 3.18
CA ALA A 89 9.83 20.56 3.63
C ALA A 89 11.35 20.38 3.69
N LEU A 90 12.08 21.47 3.52
CA LEU A 90 13.52 21.51 3.75
C LEU A 90 13.76 21.90 5.21
N LEU A 91 14.11 20.92 6.03
CA LEU A 91 14.34 21.08 7.46
C LEU A 91 15.80 21.39 7.75
N VAL A 92 16.04 22.39 8.60
CA VAL A 92 17.38 22.87 8.98
C VAL A 92 17.47 23.14 10.47
N ARG A 93 18.70 23.23 11.02
CA ARG A 93 18.88 23.69 12.41
C ARG A 93 18.50 25.18 12.52
N PRO A 94 17.96 25.62 13.68
CA PRO A 94 17.55 27.01 13.86
C PRO A 94 18.61 28.03 13.46
N GLY A 95 18.19 29.03 12.67
CA GLY A 95 19.07 30.11 12.19
C GLY A 95 19.95 29.77 10.98
N THR A 96 19.88 28.56 10.44
CA THR A 96 20.56 28.18 9.18
C THR A 96 19.89 28.86 8.00
N LYS A 97 20.66 29.49 7.10
CA LYS A 97 20.13 30.11 5.87
C LYS A 97 20.29 29.17 4.68
N LEU A 98 19.51 29.40 3.63
CA LEU A 98 19.58 28.62 2.40
C LEU A 98 20.99 28.62 1.79
N SER A 99 21.71 29.74 1.89
CA SER A 99 23.09 29.89 1.41
C SER A 99 24.13 29.05 2.17
N ASP A 100 23.78 28.58 3.36
CA ASP A 100 24.70 27.83 4.23
C ASP A 100 24.69 26.32 3.90
N ILE A 101 23.70 25.86 3.13
CA ILE A 101 23.43 24.46 2.86
C ILE A 101 24.37 23.92 1.78
N LYS A 102 25.21 22.95 2.14
CA LYS A 102 26.10 22.22 1.23
C LYS A 102 25.78 20.75 1.14
N THR A 103 25.10 20.21 2.15
CA THR A 103 24.69 18.80 2.23
C THR A 103 23.19 18.71 2.51
N VAL A 104 22.51 17.85 1.76
CA VAL A 104 21.09 17.54 1.93
C VAL A 104 20.93 16.05 2.17
N SER A 105 20.09 15.66 3.12
CA SER A 105 19.83 14.25 3.42
C SER A 105 18.35 13.90 3.33
N ALA A 106 18.05 12.71 2.80
CA ALA A 106 16.72 12.12 2.83
C ALA A 106 16.77 10.62 2.54
N HIS A 107 15.63 9.96 2.64
CA HIS A 107 15.49 8.60 2.10
C HIS A 107 15.68 8.61 0.57
N PRO A 108 16.32 7.59 -0.04
CA PRO A 108 16.50 7.53 -1.50
C PRO A 108 15.21 7.71 -2.31
N ALA A 109 14.08 7.19 -1.82
CA ALA A 109 12.76 7.35 -2.44
C ALA A 109 12.25 8.81 -2.51
N ALA A 110 12.80 9.71 -1.69
CA ALA A 110 12.44 11.13 -1.74
C ALA A 110 13.16 11.85 -2.87
N GLN A 111 14.34 11.38 -3.29
CA GLN A 111 15.19 12.07 -4.26
C GLN A 111 14.48 12.34 -5.59
N PRO A 112 13.78 11.37 -6.22
CA PRO A 112 13.06 11.63 -7.47
C PRO A 112 11.89 12.62 -7.32
N GLN A 113 11.41 12.83 -6.10
CA GLN A 113 10.24 13.67 -5.77
C GLN A 113 10.63 15.12 -5.44
N VAL A 114 11.93 15.43 -5.28
CA VAL A 114 12.43 16.78 -4.96
C VAL A 114 13.57 17.23 -5.88
N ARG A 115 13.92 16.45 -6.90
CA ARG A 115 15.11 16.67 -7.75
C ARG A 115 15.07 18.01 -8.50
N ASN A 116 13.90 18.44 -8.98
CA ASN A 116 13.78 19.67 -9.75
C ASN A 116 13.90 20.87 -8.82
N TRP A 117 13.26 20.79 -7.65
CA TRP A 117 13.43 21.78 -6.61
C TRP A 117 14.89 21.91 -6.17
N LEU A 118 15.56 20.77 -5.90
CA LEU A 118 16.96 20.73 -5.50
C LEU A 118 17.87 21.36 -6.56
N LYS A 119 17.72 20.96 -7.82
CA LYS A 119 18.48 21.50 -8.96
C LYS A 119 18.31 23.01 -9.12
N LYS A 120 17.14 23.55 -8.79
CA LYS A 120 16.84 24.97 -8.94
C LYS A 120 17.37 25.83 -7.79
N HIS A 121 17.28 25.34 -6.55
CA HIS A 121 17.55 26.16 -5.35
C HIS A 121 18.90 25.85 -4.70
N LEU A 122 19.39 24.61 -4.82
CA LEU A 122 20.63 24.13 -4.22
C LEU A 122 21.42 23.26 -5.23
N PRO A 123 21.82 23.83 -6.40
CA PRO A 123 22.45 23.06 -7.48
C PRO A 123 23.78 22.42 -7.08
N ASP A 124 24.47 23.01 -6.12
CA ASP A 124 25.79 22.58 -5.64
C ASP A 124 25.71 21.73 -4.36
N ALA A 125 24.51 21.45 -3.84
CA ALA A 125 24.37 20.64 -2.64
C ALA A 125 24.58 19.15 -2.91
N HIS A 126 25.31 18.50 -2.01
CA HIS A 126 25.60 17.07 -2.06
C HIS A 126 24.47 16.27 -1.39
N TRP A 127 23.99 15.23 -2.07
CA TRP A 127 22.95 14.34 -1.55
C TRP A 127 23.54 13.21 -0.72
N GLU A 128 23.05 13.06 0.51
CA GLU A 128 23.44 12.01 1.45
C GLU A 128 22.25 11.14 1.84
N SER A 129 22.34 9.84 1.60
CA SER A 129 21.22 8.92 1.81
C SER A 129 21.06 8.57 3.29
N ALA A 130 19.84 8.71 3.81
CA ALA A 130 19.46 8.29 5.16
C ALA A 130 18.56 7.05 5.13
N ALA A 131 18.41 6.39 6.27
CA ALA A 131 17.55 5.22 6.41
C ALA A 131 16.05 5.56 6.31
N SER A 132 15.67 6.81 6.60
CA SER A 132 14.33 7.37 6.40
C SER A 132 14.41 8.90 6.36
N ASN A 133 13.31 9.57 5.97
CA ASN A 133 13.26 11.04 6.02
C ASN A 133 13.31 11.58 7.47
N ALA A 134 12.73 10.83 8.41
CA ALA A 134 12.81 11.16 9.84
C ALA A 134 14.24 10.97 10.38
N ASP A 135 14.95 9.94 9.91
CA ASP A 135 16.36 9.72 10.21
C ASP A 135 17.23 10.84 9.63
N ALA A 136 16.95 11.32 8.41
CA ALA A 136 17.62 12.49 7.85
C ALA A 136 17.43 13.74 8.73
N ALA A 137 16.21 13.99 9.23
CA ALA A 137 15.95 15.08 10.16
C ALA A 137 16.76 14.93 11.47
N ARG A 138 16.82 13.71 12.03
CA ARG A 138 17.69 13.41 13.19
C ARG A 138 19.16 13.69 12.90
N LEU A 139 19.67 13.29 11.73
CA LEU A 139 21.07 13.50 11.34
C LEU A 139 21.41 15.00 11.16
N VAL A 140 20.45 15.81 10.70
CA VAL A 140 20.59 17.28 10.66
C VAL A 140 20.59 17.88 12.06
N GLN A 141 19.71 17.41 12.96
CA GLN A 141 19.72 17.83 14.37
C GLN A 141 21.09 17.57 15.02
N GLU A 142 21.70 16.42 14.73
CA GLU A 142 23.02 16.02 15.25
C GLU A 142 24.20 16.78 14.62
N GLY A 143 23.96 17.61 13.62
CA GLY A 143 25.01 18.39 12.96
C GLY A 143 25.78 17.62 11.87
N GLN A 144 25.31 16.44 11.46
CA GLN A 144 25.99 15.64 10.44
C GLN A 144 25.79 16.19 9.03
N TYR A 145 24.61 16.75 8.75
CA TYR A 145 24.24 17.37 7.47
C TYR A 145 23.60 18.74 7.69
N ASP A 146 23.56 19.57 6.65
CA ASP A 146 23.04 20.94 6.76
C ASP A 146 21.52 21.00 6.71
N ALA A 147 20.90 20.18 5.84
CA ALA A 147 19.46 20.16 5.65
C ALA A 147 18.91 18.76 5.35
N ALA A 148 17.62 18.56 5.59
CA ALA A 148 16.93 17.31 5.31
C ALA A 148 15.62 17.55 4.55
N PHE A 149 15.29 16.66 3.61
CA PHE A 149 13.94 16.59 3.06
C PHE A 149 13.09 15.64 3.90
N ALA A 150 12.09 16.18 4.59
CA ALA A 150 11.14 15.41 5.39
C ALA A 150 9.77 16.09 5.39
N GLY A 151 8.77 15.46 6.01
CA GLY A 151 7.51 16.16 6.24
C GLY A 151 7.69 17.30 7.24
N GLU A 152 6.98 18.41 7.04
CA GLU A 152 7.03 19.58 7.94
C GLU A 152 6.74 19.22 9.39
N PHE A 153 5.84 18.27 9.62
CA PHE A 153 5.48 17.73 10.93
C PHE A 153 6.67 17.16 11.73
N ALA A 154 7.77 16.78 11.07
CA ALA A 154 8.97 16.28 11.73
C ALA A 154 9.80 17.40 12.37
N ALA A 155 9.65 18.66 11.95
CA ALA A 155 10.47 19.78 12.39
C ALA A 155 10.45 19.96 13.92
N ALA A 156 9.25 20.05 14.50
CA ALA A 156 9.07 20.20 15.94
C ALA A 156 9.65 19.02 16.74
N ARG A 157 9.53 17.79 16.21
CA ARG A 157 10.04 16.57 16.87
C ARG A 157 11.55 16.59 17.02
N TYR A 158 12.26 17.06 16.00
CA TYR A 158 13.72 17.07 15.94
C TYR A 158 14.33 18.43 16.30
N GLY A 159 13.53 19.40 16.77
CA GLY A 159 14.01 20.74 17.10
C GLY A 159 14.60 21.49 15.90
N LEU A 160 14.04 21.26 14.71
CA LEU A 160 14.43 21.89 13.45
C LEU A 160 13.41 22.95 13.02
N GLU A 161 13.82 23.78 12.06
CA GLU A 161 12.98 24.76 11.39
C GLU A 161 12.73 24.32 9.94
N ALA A 162 11.51 24.51 9.45
CA ALA A 162 11.21 24.35 8.03
C ALA A 162 11.57 25.64 7.29
N LEU A 163 12.67 25.62 6.55
CA LEU A 163 13.14 26.77 5.80
C LEU A 163 12.25 27.03 4.57
N GLU A 164 11.82 25.95 3.93
CA GLU A 164 10.93 25.94 2.77
C GLU A 164 9.95 24.78 2.95
N THR A 165 8.67 25.01 2.63
CA THR A 165 7.60 24.01 2.74
C THR A 165 6.94 23.81 1.38
N GLY A 166 6.04 22.83 1.26
CA GLY A 166 5.31 22.65 0.00
C GLY A 166 6.16 22.06 -1.13
N ILE A 167 7.29 21.42 -0.83
CA ILE A 167 8.23 20.92 -1.84
C ILE A 167 7.75 19.58 -2.39
N HIS A 168 7.45 19.54 -3.68
CA HIS A 168 7.13 18.32 -4.42
C HIS A 168 7.29 18.58 -5.92
N ASP A 169 7.88 17.63 -6.65
CA ASP A 169 7.99 17.71 -8.11
C ASP A 169 6.71 17.23 -8.83
N ALA A 170 5.87 16.47 -8.14
CA ALA A 170 4.59 15.96 -8.64
C ALA A 170 3.43 16.44 -7.73
N GLU A 171 2.51 17.22 -8.29
CA GLU A 171 1.42 17.90 -7.54
C GLU A 171 0.52 16.94 -6.74
N ASN A 172 0.34 15.71 -7.23
CA ASN A 172 -0.54 14.72 -6.62
C ASN A 172 0.23 13.50 -6.09
N ALA A 173 1.45 13.71 -5.60
CA ALA A 173 2.23 12.64 -4.98
C ALA A 173 1.47 12.10 -3.75
N GLN A 174 1.00 10.86 -3.84
CA GLN A 174 0.36 10.13 -2.76
C GLN A 174 1.11 8.84 -2.45
N THR A 175 1.07 8.45 -1.18
CA THR A 175 1.47 7.12 -0.73
C THR A 175 0.27 6.40 -0.13
N ARG A 176 0.07 5.16 -0.56
CA ARG A 176 -0.93 4.24 -0.05
C ARG A 176 -0.31 3.37 1.04
N PHE A 177 -0.98 3.33 2.18
CA PHE A 177 -0.63 2.52 3.33
C PHE A 177 -1.73 1.51 3.59
N VAL A 178 -1.38 0.38 4.20
CA VAL A 178 -2.33 -0.69 4.55
C VAL A 178 -2.18 -1.09 6.00
N LEU A 179 -3.31 -1.32 6.66
CA LEU A 179 -3.39 -1.96 7.97
C LEU A 179 -3.54 -3.46 7.77
N VAL A 180 -2.57 -4.23 8.25
CA VAL A 180 -2.43 -5.67 8.02
C VAL A 180 -2.53 -6.41 9.35
N GLY A 181 -3.34 -7.45 9.41
CA GLY A 181 -3.48 -8.32 10.57
C GLY A 181 -3.43 -9.80 10.19
N ARG A 182 -3.56 -10.68 11.18
CA ARG A 182 -3.74 -12.12 10.93
C ARG A 182 -5.08 -12.39 10.24
N PRO A 183 -5.26 -13.50 9.50
CA PRO A 183 -6.52 -13.81 8.83
C PRO A 183 -7.69 -13.89 9.82
N ALA A 184 -8.79 -13.22 9.48
CA ALA A 184 -10.05 -13.29 10.19
C ALA A 184 -11.21 -13.13 9.19
N ARG A 185 -12.44 -13.11 9.69
CA ARG A 185 -13.60 -12.82 8.86
C ARG A 185 -13.48 -11.39 8.30
N PRO A 186 -13.59 -11.18 6.97
CA PRO A 186 -13.65 -9.85 6.39
C PRO A 186 -14.81 -9.03 6.96
N ALA A 187 -14.69 -7.71 6.93
CA ALA A 187 -15.80 -6.82 7.28
C ALA A 187 -16.99 -7.02 6.33
N ALA A 188 -18.13 -6.43 6.65
CA ALA A 188 -19.24 -6.37 5.70
C ALA A 188 -18.84 -5.46 4.51
N PRO A 189 -19.33 -5.76 3.29
CA PRO A 189 -19.09 -4.89 2.14
C PRO A 189 -19.62 -3.49 2.41
N THR A 190 -18.86 -2.50 1.98
CA THR A 190 -19.25 -1.08 2.02
C THR A 190 -19.87 -0.62 0.70
N GLY A 191 -19.69 -1.39 -0.38
CA GLY A 191 -20.05 -1.01 -1.75
C GLY A 191 -18.93 -0.25 -2.47
N ALA A 192 -17.93 0.25 -1.74
CA ALA A 192 -16.71 0.85 -2.27
C ALA A 192 -15.49 0.07 -1.75
N ASP A 193 -15.42 -1.21 -2.11
CA ASP A 193 -14.42 -2.13 -1.59
C ASP A 193 -13.35 -2.48 -2.63
N LYS A 194 -12.21 -2.95 -2.12
CA LYS A 194 -11.10 -3.51 -2.88
C LYS A 194 -10.81 -4.90 -2.33
N THR A 195 -10.50 -5.83 -3.23
CA THR A 195 -10.04 -7.18 -2.89
C THR A 195 -8.63 -7.37 -3.41
N SER A 196 -7.69 -7.70 -2.51
CA SER A 196 -6.31 -7.98 -2.86
C SER A 196 -6.02 -9.47 -2.87
N VAL A 197 -5.29 -9.94 -3.88
CA VAL A 197 -4.86 -11.34 -4.01
C VAL A 197 -3.45 -11.46 -4.56
N VAL A 198 -2.79 -12.57 -4.25
CA VAL A 198 -1.57 -13.01 -4.94
C VAL A 198 -1.89 -14.27 -5.74
N LEU A 199 -1.51 -14.26 -7.01
CA LEU A 199 -1.77 -15.33 -7.97
C LEU A 199 -0.45 -15.95 -8.43
N TRP A 200 -0.25 -17.23 -8.15
CA TRP A 200 0.87 -17.99 -8.70
C TRP A 200 0.38 -18.75 -9.93
N GLN A 201 0.99 -18.48 -11.07
CA GLN A 201 0.74 -19.23 -12.29
C GLN A 201 1.13 -20.69 -12.08
N ARG A 202 0.38 -21.59 -12.73
CA ARG A 202 0.72 -23.02 -12.75
C ARG A 202 1.88 -23.29 -13.68
N ASP A 203 1.83 -22.71 -14.87
CA ASP A 203 2.80 -22.88 -15.93
C ASP A 203 3.08 -21.50 -16.56
N ASP A 204 4.35 -21.20 -16.83
CA ASP A 204 4.73 -19.99 -17.59
C ASP A 204 4.65 -20.29 -19.09
N HIS A 205 3.66 -19.71 -19.76
CA HIS A 205 3.44 -19.87 -21.19
C HIS A 205 2.82 -18.62 -21.81
N PRO A 206 2.98 -18.41 -23.14
CA PRO A 206 2.27 -17.35 -23.85
C PRO A 206 0.76 -17.43 -23.58
N GLY A 207 0.18 -16.33 -23.11
CA GLY A 207 -1.24 -16.24 -22.74
C GLY A 207 -1.57 -16.58 -21.29
N GLY A 208 -0.64 -17.14 -20.49
CA GLY A 208 -0.93 -17.53 -19.11
C GLY A 208 -1.42 -16.38 -18.23
N LEU A 209 -0.85 -15.17 -18.38
CA LEU A 209 -1.34 -13.99 -17.64
C LEU A 209 -2.70 -13.54 -18.15
N ARG A 210 -2.94 -13.58 -19.47
CA ARG A 210 -4.24 -13.26 -20.07
C ARG A 210 -5.34 -14.14 -19.48
N ASP A 211 -5.09 -15.42 -19.27
CA ASP A 211 -6.08 -16.34 -18.74
C ASP A 211 -6.46 -15.97 -17.29
N LEU A 212 -5.49 -15.58 -16.46
CA LEU A 212 -5.74 -15.04 -15.13
C LEU A 212 -6.57 -13.75 -15.17
N LEU A 213 -6.20 -12.80 -16.04
CA LEU A 213 -6.91 -11.53 -16.20
C LEU A 213 -8.32 -11.73 -16.77
N GLY A 214 -8.52 -12.79 -17.56
CA GLY A 214 -9.82 -13.18 -18.12
C GLY A 214 -10.85 -13.50 -17.04
N GLU A 215 -10.45 -14.07 -15.91
CA GLU A 215 -11.36 -14.38 -14.80
C GLU A 215 -11.98 -13.10 -14.19
N PHE A 216 -11.23 -12.00 -14.15
CA PHE A 216 -11.74 -10.70 -13.73
C PHE A 216 -12.54 -10.01 -14.84
N ALA A 217 -11.99 -9.99 -16.06
CA ALA A 217 -12.55 -9.23 -17.17
C ALA A 217 -13.95 -9.74 -17.59
N THR A 218 -14.14 -11.06 -17.63
CA THR A 218 -15.43 -11.68 -18.00
C THR A 218 -16.54 -11.40 -16.98
N ARG A 219 -16.19 -11.06 -15.74
CA ARG A 219 -17.11 -10.73 -14.65
C ARG A 219 -17.19 -9.23 -14.38
N GLY A 220 -16.65 -8.41 -15.28
CA GLY A 220 -16.72 -6.95 -15.22
C GLY A 220 -16.00 -6.35 -14.01
N ILE A 221 -14.96 -7.02 -13.51
CA ILE A 221 -14.18 -6.55 -12.36
C ILE A 221 -13.02 -5.68 -12.86
N ASN A 222 -12.96 -4.45 -12.37
CA ASN A 222 -11.86 -3.54 -12.65
C ASN A 222 -10.63 -3.90 -11.81
N LEU A 223 -9.43 -3.74 -12.36
CA LEU A 223 -8.17 -3.94 -11.65
C LEU A 223 -7.52 -2.59 -11.35
N MET A 224 -7.08 -2.41 -10.11
CA MET A 224 -6.44 -1.19 -9.61
C MET A 224 -4.92 -1.36 -9.46
N LEU A 225 -4.45 -2.59 -9.30
CA LEU A 225 -3.03 -2.93 -9.22
C LEU A 225 -2.80 -4.27 -9.91
N LEU A 226 -1.72 -4.37 -10.68
CA LEU A 226 -1.19 -5.62 -11.20
C LEU A 226 0.33 -5.53 -11.21
N GLN A 227 0.99 -6.29 -10.32
CA GLN A 227 2.44 -6.27 -10.20
C GLN A 227 3.01 -7.68 -10.13
N SER A 228 3.92 -8.00 -11.05
CA SER A 228 4.67 -9.26 -11.03
C SER A 228 5.76 -9.21 -9.97
N ARG A 229 5.86 -10.25 -9.15
CA ARG A 229 6.91 -10.46 -8.14
C ARG A 229 7.60 -11.79 -8.36
N PRO A 230 8.94 -11.87 -8.25
CA PRO A 230 9.65 -13.13 -8.33
C PRO A 230 9.30 -14.00 -7.13
N THR A 231 9.11 -15.30 -7.35
CA THR A 231 8.79 -16.26 -6.27
C THR A 231 10.02 -16.74 -5.50
N GLY A 232 11.23 -16.42 -5.98
CA GLY A 232 12.49 -16.96 -5.47
C GLY A 232 12.88 -18.33 -6.02
N ALA A 233 12.01 -18.99 -6.80
CA ALA A 233 12.28 -20.30 -7.40
C ALA A 233 13.16 -20.26 -8.67
N GLY A 234 13.68 -19.09 -9.04
CA GLY A 234 14.49 -18.87 -10.24
C GLY A 234 13.84 -17.89 -11.23
N ILE A 235 14.63 -17.40 -12.19
CA ILE A 235 14.17 -16.49 -13.26
C ILE A 235 13.04 -17.18 -14.05
N GLY A 236 11.98 -16.43 -14.37
CA GLY A 236 10.78 -16.96 -15.04
C GLY A 236 9.64 -17.34 -14.09
N ASN A 237 9.91 -17.51 -12.79
CA ASN A 237 8.87 -17.92 -11.84
C ASN A 237 8.30 -16.71 -11.10
N TYR A 238 7.14 -16.25 -11.54
CA TYR A 238 6.47 -15.06 -11.01
C TYR A 238 5.15 -15.39 -10.34
N CYS A 239 4.80 -14.55 -9.37
CA CYS A 239 3.44 -14.40 -8.88
C CYS A 239 2.96 -12.98 -9.15
N PHE A 240 1.65 -12.77 -9.15
CA PHE A 240 1.03 -11.48 -9.45
C PHE A 240 0.26 -11.00 -8.24
N CYS A 241 0.68 -9.86 -7.68
CA CYS A 241 -0.11 -9.12 -6.70
C CYS A 241 -1.15 -8.30 -7.46
N VAL A 242 -2.42 -8.49 -7.11
CA VAL A 242 -3.55 -7.88 -7.79
C VAL A 242 -4.46 -7.22 -6.78
N ASP A 243 -4.86 -5.99 -7.06
CA ASP A 243 -5.99 -5.34 -6.41
C ASP A 243 -7.15 -5.26 -7.40
N ALA A 244 -8.29 -5.80 -7.01
CA ALA A 244 -9.51 -5.86 -7.79
C ALA A 244 -10.62 -5.06 -7.11
N GLU A 245 -11.48 -4.42 -7.89
CA GLU A 245 -12.65 -3.71 -7.38
C GLU A 245 -13.72 -4.70 -6.90
N GLY A 246 -14.29 -4.43 -5.73
CA GLY A 246 -15.36 -5.20 -5.12
C GLY A 246 -14.92 -5.99 -3.90
N HIS A 247 -15.90 -6.55 -3.20
CA HIS A 247 -15.74 -7.32 -1.97
C HIS A 247 -15.85 -8.82 -2.26
N ILE A 248 -15.21 -9.69 -1.46
CA ILE A 248 -15.35 -11.15 -1.57
C ILE A 248 -16.80 -11.66 -1.46
N SER A 249 -17.69 -10.84 -0.92
CA SER A 249 -19.12 -11.14 -0.80
C SER A 249 -19.90 -10.88 -2.09
N ASP A 250 -19.35 -10.06 -3.01
CA ASP A 250 -19.96 -9.78 -4.29
C ASP A 250 -19.87 -11.03 -5.15
N ARG A 251 -20.97 -11.44 -5.78
CA ARG A 251 -21.02 -12.70 -6.53
C ARG A 251 -20.01 -12.72 -7.68
N ARG A 252 -19.83 -11.59 -8.36
CA ARG A 252 -18.83 -11.42 -9.42
C ARG A 252 -17.41 -11.70 -8.92
N VAL A 253 -17.05 -11.19 -7.74
CA VAL A 253 -15.71 -11.36 -7.15
C VAL A 253 -15.53 -12.79 -6.66
N ALA A 254 -16.51 -13.33 -5.93
CA ALA A 254 -16.47 -14.71 -5.45
C ALA A 254 -16.28 -15.70 -6.62
N GLU A 255 -17.05 -15.54 -7.70
CA GLU A 255 -16.95 -16.38 -8.90
C GLU A 255 -15.60 -16.23 -9.62
N ALA A 256 -15.02 -15.02 -9.64
CA ALA A 256 -13.67 -14.80 -10.18
C ALA A 256 -12.62 -15.54 -9.35
N LEU A 257 -12.69 -15.46 -8.02
CA LEU A 257 -11.78 -16.16 -7.11
C LEU A 257 -11.92 -17.69 -7.23
N MET A 258 -13.15 -18.20 -7.43
CA MET A 258 -13.36 -19.62 -7.72
C MET A 258 -12.69 -20.04 -9.03
N GLY A 259 -12.81 -19.24 -10.09
CA GLY A 259 -12.12 -19.46 -11.37
C GLY A 259 -10.61 -19.50 -11.22
N LEU A 260 -10.05 -18.46 -10.60
CA LEU A 260 -8.61 -18.35 -10.30
C LEU A 260 -8.12 -19.53 -9.46
N LYS A 261 -8.88 -19.96 -8.46
CA LYS A 261 -8.52 -21.11 -7.61
C LYS A 261 -8.39 -22.42 -8.40
N ARG A 262 -9.12 -22.58 -9.50
CA ARG A 262 -9.02 -23.77 -10.37
C ARG A 262 -7.78 -23.76 -11.27
N ILE A 263 -7.43 -22.59 -11.81
CA ILE A 263 -6.39 -22.46 -12.84
C ILE A 263 -5.00 -22.14 -12.27
N CYS A 264 -4.92 -21.36 -11.18
CA CYS A 264 -3.65 -21.03 -10.55
C CYS A 264 -3.01 -22.26 -9.87
N LEU A 265 -1.70 -22.21 -9.67
CA LEU A 265 -1.01 -23.09 -8.74
C LEU A 265 -1.46 -22.77 -7.30
N GLN A 266 -1.50 -21.48 -6.99
CA GLN A 266 -1.89 -20.98 -5.69
C GLN A 266 -2.61 -19.64 -5.87
N VAL A 267 -3.63 -19.45 -5.03
CA VAL A 267 -4.26 -18.15 -4.82
C VAL A 267 -4.12 -17.85 -3.34
N ARG A 268 -3.54 -16.71 -3.00
CA ARG A 268 -3.50 -16.18 -1.64
C ARG A 268 -4.43 -14.99 -1.59
N TYR A 269 -5.47 -15.10 -0.79
CA TYR A 269 -6.35 -13.99 -0.50
C TYR A 269 -5.71 -13.08 0.55
N LEU A 270 -5.57 -11.80 0.21
CA LEU A 270 -5.01 -10.78 1.09
C LEU A 270 -6.08 -9.90 1.73
N GLY A 271 -7.37 -10.12 1.48
CA GLY A 271 -8.45 -9.37 2.14
C GLY A 271 -9.34 -8.62 1.18
N SER A 272 -10.53 -8.28 1.68
CA SER A 272 -11.49 -7.36 1.08
C SER A 272 -11.77 -6.27 2.10
N TYR A 273 -11.58 -5.02 1.69
CA TYR A 273 -11.57 -3.89 2.60
C TYR A 273 -12.03 -2.60 1.90
N PRO A 274 -12.49 -1.59 2.67
CA PRO A 274 -12.97 -0.34 2.10
C PRO A 274 -11.85 0.41 1.38
N ARG A 275 -12.18 1.03 0.25
CA ARG A 275 -11.29 1.91 -0.49
C ARG A 275 -11.09 3.24 0.25
N ALA A 276 -9.88 3.78 0.21
CA ALA A 276 -9.58 5.09 0.79
C ALA A 276 -9.97 6.26 -0.14
N ASP A 277 -10.08 6.02 -1.44
CA ASP A 277 -10.27 7.06 -2.48
C ASP A 277 -11.73 7.30 -2.88
N MET A 278 -12.67 6.49 -2.39
CA MET A 278 -14.07 6.54 -2.83
C MET A 278 -15.05 6.41 -1.68
N GLN A 279 -16.18 7.11 -1.80
CA GLN A 279 -17.37 6.82 -1.02
C GLN A 279 -18.29 5.86 -1.79
N PRO A 280 -19.17 5.09 -1.13
CA PRO A 280 -20.10 4.18 -1.79
C PRO A 280 -20.95 4.83 -2.89
N GLY A 281 -21.27 6.11 -2.77
CA GLY A 281 -22.06 6.86 -3.77
C GLY A 281 -21.31 7.20 -5.06
N ASP A 282 -19.97 7.13 -5.06
CA ASP A 282 -19.13 7.49 -6.20
C ASP A 282 -18.79 6.26 -7.07
N VAL A 283 -19.13 5.07 -6.59
CA VAL A 283 -18.83 3.81 -7.28
C VAL A 283 -19.75 3.64 -8.47
N GLN A 284 -19.14 3.40 -9.63
CA GLN A 284 -19.89 3.13 -10.84
C GLN A 284 -20.67 1.83 -10.72
N PRO A 285 -21.91 1.76 -11.24
CA PRO A 285 -22.67 0.53 -11.21
C PRO A 285 -21.92 -0.59 -11.95
N PRO A 286 -22.06 -1.85 -11.52
CA PRO A 286 -21.50 -2.98 -12.24
C PRO A 286 -21.93 -2.97 -13.72
N ARG A 287 -21.08 -3.51 -14.60
CA ARG A 287 -21.43 -3.66 -16.01
C ARG A 287 -22.69 -4.54 -16.15
N PRO A 288 -23.53 -4.33 -17.18
CA PRO A 288 -24.64 -5.22 -17.45
C PRO A 288 -24.19 -6.70 -17.50
N GLY A 289 -24.97 -7.58 -16.89
CA GLY A 289 -24.66 -9.01 -16.73
C GLY A 289 -23.73 -9.34 -15.56
N THR A 290 -23.37 -8.37 -14.70
CA THR A 290 -22.38 -8.58 -13.63
C THR A 290 -22.84 -8.16 -12.24
N SER A 291 -24.09 -7.73 -12.09
CA SER A 291 -24.69 -7.45 -10.78
C SER A 291 -25.06 -8.74 -10.04
N ASP A 292 -25.14 -8.68 -8.71
CA ASP A 292 -25.51 -9.83 -7.88
C ASP A 292 -26.88 -10.42 -8.28
N ASP A 293 -27.87 -9.59 -8.58
CA ASP A 293 -29.19 -10.03 -9.03
C ASP A 293 -29.14 -10.78 -10.36
N GLU A 294 -28.29 -10.34 -11.30
CA GLU A 294 -28.08 -11.04 -12.58
C GLU A 294 -27.39 -12.40 -12.37
N PHE A 295 -26.41 -12.48 -11.46
CA PHE A 295 -25.80 -13.76 -11.08
C PHE A 295 -26.81 -14.70 -10.40
N VAL A 296 -27.70 -14.20 -9.54
CA VAL A 296 -28.79 -14.99 -8.93
C VAL A 296 -29.75 -15.48 -10.00
N SER A 297 -30.22 -14.60 -10.87
CA SER A 297 -31.16 -14.94 -11.94
C SER A 297 -30.59 -16.00 -12.89
N ALA A 298 -29.31 -15.89 -13.23
CA ALA A 298 -28.60 -16.88 -14.04
C ALA A 298 -28.48 -18.24 -13.31
N ALA A 299 -28.10 -18.24 -12.03
CA ALA A 299 -28.01 -19.47 -11.24
C ALA A 299 -29.37 -20.17 -11.09
N ASP A 300 -30.43 -19.41 -10.82
CA ASP A 300 -31.80 -19.91 -10.72
C ASP A 300 -32.28 -20.50 -12.06
N TRP A 301 -31.93 -19.86 -13.18
CA TRP A 301 -32.25 -20.39 -14.51
C TRP A 301 -31.55 -21.72 -14.78
N VAL A 302 -30.26 -21.85 -14.42
CA VAL A 302 -29.53 -23.12 -14.54
C VAL A 302 -30.16 -24.21 -13.67
N ALA A 303 -30.53 -23.88 -12.43
CA ALA A 303 -31.20 -24.83 -11.52
C ALA A 303 -32.54 -25.33 -12.11
N ARG A 304 -33.34 -24.44 -12.70
CA ARG A 304 -34.58 -24.84 -13.39
C ARG A 304 -34.31 -25.73 -14.61
N CYS A 305 -33.27 -25.43 -15.39
CA CYS A 305 -32.88 -26.23 -16.54
C CYS A 305 -32.49 -27.66 -16.15
N GLN A 306 -31.85 -27.86 -14.99
CA GLN A 306 -31.52 -29.17 -14.45
C GLN A 306 -32.77 -30.00 -14.13
N ASP A 307 -33.88 -29.34 -13.80
CA ASP A 307 -35.21 -29.95 -13.60
C ASP A 307 -36.04 -30.03 -14.90
N GLY A 308 -35.44 -29.71 -16.06
CA GLY A 308 -36.13 -29.71 -17.35
C GLY A 308 -37.13 -28.57 -17.56
N ARG A 309 -37.01 -27.48 -16.79
CA ARG A 309 -37.87 -26.29 -16.88
C ARG A 309 -37.07 -25.12 -17.48
N PHE A 310 -37.55 -24.47 -18.53
CA PHE A 310 -36.88 -23.32 -19.17
C PHE A 310 -37.77 -22.08 -19.18
#